data_AF-A0A511Z8A1-F1
#
_entry.id   AF-A0A511Z8A1-F1
#
_cell.length_a   1.000
_cell.length_b   1.000
_cell.length_c   1.000
_cell.angle_alpha   90.00
_cell.angle_beta   90.00
_cell.angle_gamma   90.00
#
_symmetry.space_group_name_H-M   'P 1'
#
loop_
_entity.id
_entity.type
_entity.pdbx_description
1 polymer ?
#
loop_
_entity_poly.entity_id
_entity_poly.type
_entity_poly.pdbx_seq_one_letter_code
_entity_poly.pdbx_strand_id
1 'polypeptide(L)'
;MTRMEVTGLKGLGALIISFVIYMIDVVNEAVVVLVFFMFLDVITGLLRSWVTKSWDSTIGFAGVVKKLGVFVMVGMAAAVEYMVISVGQDPKSLVILGTTSFFIVNEGLSILENCAQMGLPIPAVLFNALEKMHRDPSGKDHRLVRHPILDRIDKKELLNENEALQHQLAKKKEDVSNEDQLESKGEE
;
A
#
# COMPACT_ATOMS: atom_id res chain seq x y z
N MET A 1 22.45 19.66 -27.31
CA MET A 1 21.33 19.91 -26.38
C MET A 1 21.77 19.46 -24.98
N THR A 2 22.60 20.22 -24.25
CA THR A 2 23.40 19.50 -23.22
C THR A 2 23.89 20.20 -21.95
N ARG A 3 23.77 21.51 -21.70
CA ARG A 3 24.17 22.03 -20.36
C ARG A 3 23.30 23.15 -19.77
N MET A 4 22.71 24.02 -20.59
CA MET A 4 21.96 25.16 -20.07
C MET A 4 20.57 24.80 -19.52
N GLU A 5 19.86 23.83 -20.12
CA GLU A 5 18.54 23.39 -19.63
C GLU A 5 18.63 22.66 -18.28
N VAL A 6 19.65 21.81 -18.11
CA VAL A 6 19.92 21.11 -16.84
C VAL A 6 20.43 22.05 -15.75
N THR A 7 21.19 23.11 -16.10
CA THR A 7 21.62 24.13 -15.14
C THR A 7 20.46 25.05 -14.74
N GLY A 8 19.57 25.40 -15.67
CA GLY A 8 18.34 26.15 -15.38
C GLY A 8 17.39 25.38 -14.46
N LEU A 9 17.20 24.08 -14.71
CA LEU A 9 16.38 23.21 -13.87
C LEU A 9 16.99 23.01 -12.46
N LYS A 10 18.31 22.87 -12.37
CA LYS A 10 19.04 22.82 -11.09
C LYS A 10 18.97 24.15 -10.31
N GLY A 11 19.02 25.29 -11.01
CA GLY A 11 18.87 26.62 -10.42
C GLY A 11 17.45 26.91 -9.92
N LEU A 12 16.43 26.47 -10.67
CA LEU A 12 15.03 26.53 -10.24
C LEU A 12 14.77 25.65 -9.03
N GLY A 13 15.32 24.42 -9.02
CA GLY A 13 15.28 23.55 -7.86
C GLY A 13 15.94 24.18 -6.64
N ALA A 14 17.12 24.78 -6.79
CA ALA A 14 17.80 25.49 -5.71
C ALA A 14 17.01 26.69 -5.20
N LEU A 15 16.37 27.46 -6.08
CA LEU A 15 15.51 28.59 -5.68
C LEU A 15 14.28 28.14 -4.90
N ILE A 16 13.61 27.07 -5.34
CA ILE A 16 12.45 26.52 -4.63
C ILE A 16 12.88 25.97 -3.28
N ILE A 17 14.00 25.23 -3.22
CA ILE A 17 14.56 24.68 -1.98
C ILE A 17 14.97 25.81 -1.02
N SER A 18 15.66 26.85 -1.49
CA SER A 18 16.06 27.99 -0.68
C SER A 18 14.87 28.83 -0.22
N PHE A 19 13.82 28.98 -1.04
CA PHE A 19 12.60 29.69 -0.67
C PHE A 19 11.76 28.92 0.35
N VAL A 20 11.69 27.59 0.22
CA VAL A 20 11.09 26.71 1.23
C VAL A 20 11.91 26.77 2.51
N ILE A 21 13.25 26.72 2.46
CA ILE A 21 14.13 26.88 3.63
C ILE A 21 13.96 28.25 4.32
N TYR A 22 13.72 29.30 3.56
CA TYR A 22 13.40 30.63 4.10
C TYR A 22 12.02 30.67 4.77
N MET A 23 11.03 29.93 4.26
CA MET A 23 9.71 29.77 4.88
C MET A 23 9.73 28.89 6.16
N ILE A 24 10.78 28.07 6.39
CA ILE A 24 10.94 27.22 7.58
C ILE A 24 10.97 28.04 8.88
N ASP A 25 11.36 29.31 8.84
CA ASP A 25 11.46 30.17 10.04
C ASP A 25 10.08 30.67 10.55
N VAL A 26 8.97 30.23 9.93
CA VAL A 26 7.58 30.61 10.26
C VAL A 26 6.75 29.40 10.76
N VAL A 27 7.18 28.16 10.49
CA VAL A 27 6.43 26.92 10.77
C VAL A 27 7.24 25.93 11.61
N ASN A 28 6.55 25.20 12.49
CA ASN A 28 7.18 24.24 13.40
C ASN A 28 8.06 23.22 12.65
N GLU A 29 9.29 22.98 13.13
CA GLU A 29 10.30 22.12 12.49
C GLU A 29 9.76 20.72 12.14
N ALA A 30 8.93 20.16 13.02
CA ALA A 30 8.34 18.84 12.83
C ALA A 30 7.37 18.77 11.63
N VAL A 31 6.66 19.87 11.34
CA VAL A 31 5.77 19.98 10.17
C VAL A 31 6.58 20.04 8.88
N VAL A 32 7.73 20.72 8.91
CA VAL A 32 8.65 20.78 7.76
C VAL A 32 9.17 19.38 7.40
N VAL A 33 9.63 18.62 8.41
CA VAL A 33 10.08 17.24 8.20
C VAL A 33 8.96 16.37 7.63
N LEU A 34 7.73 16.52 8.14
CA LEU A 34 6.57 15.81 7.60
C LEU A 34 6.34 16.11 6.12
N VAL A 35 6.34 17.39 5.72
CA VAL A 35 6.16 17.78 4.31
C VAL A 35 7.27 17.22 3.43
N PHE A 36 8.51 17.19 3.92
CA PHE A 36 9.62 16.57 3.20
C PHE A 36 9.40 15.06 2.98
N PHE A 37 8.94 14.33 3.99
CA PHE A 37 8.59 12.91 3.85
C PHE A 37 7.43 12.71 2.87
N MET A 38 6.39 13.55 2.92
CA MET A 38 5.28 13.50 1.96
C MET A 38 5.74 13.71 0.52
N PHE A 39 6.71 14.60 0.30
CA PHE A 39 7.33 14.84 -1.00
C PHE A 39 8.15 13.65 -1.49
N LEU A 40 8.98 13.06 -0.62
CA LEU A 40 9.72 11.84 -0.95
C LEU A 40 8.79 10.68 -1.30
N ASP A 41 7.68 10.55 -0.59
CA ASP A 41 6.68 9.53 -0.88
C ASP A 41 6.06 9.71 -2.27
N VAL A 42 5.70 10.94 -2.66
CA VAL A 42 5.20 11.21 -4.02
C VAL A 42 6.25 10.86 -5.09
N ILE A 43 7.53 11.20 -4.85
CA ILE A 43 8.61 10.84 -5.77
C ILE A 43 8.75 9.32 -5.86
N THR A 44 8.79 8.61 -4.74
CA THR A 44 8.97 7.15 -4.72
C THR A 44 7.78 6.42 -5.34
N GLY A 45 6.54 6.91 -5.13
CA GLY A 45 5.34 6.42 -5.79
C GLY A 45 5.38 6.61 -7.31
N LEU A 46 5.89 7.75 -7.78
CA LEU A 46 6.07 8.01 -9.20
C LEU A 46 7.14 7.08 -9.81
N LEU A 47 8.28 6.90 -9.13
CA LEU A 47 9.33 5.97 -9.54
C LEU A 47 8.81 4.53 -9.61
N ARG A 48 8.06 4.09 -8.60
CA ARG A 48 7.39 2.78 -8.59
C ARG A 48 6.49 2.60 -9.80
N SER A 49 5.63 3.57 -10.09
CA SER A 49 4.72 3.51 -11.25
C SER A 49 5.48 3.41 -12.57
N TRP A 50 6.60 4.13 -12.69
CA TRP A 50 7.47 4.08 -13.86
C TRP A 50 8.15 2.72 -14.04
N VAL A 51 8.71 2.15 -12.97
CA VAL A 51 9.37 0.82 -12.98
C VAL A 51 8.36 -0.30 -13.26
N THR A 52 7.19 -0.25 -12.62
CA THR A 52 6.15 -1.28 -12.77
C THR A 52 5.28 -1.10 -14.02
N LYS A 53 5.47 -0.01 -14.78
CA LYS A 53 4.64 0.40 -15.94
C LYS A 53 3.14 0.47 -15.65
N SER A 54 2.75 0.67 -14.39
CA SER A 54 1.36 0.74 -13.96
C SER A 54 1.00 2.19 -13.62
N TRP A 55 0.32 2.87 -14.55
CA TRP A 55 -0.14 4.25 -14.38
C TRP A 55 -1.63 4.26 -14.14
N ASP A 56 -2.03 4.20 -12.87
CA ASP A 56 -3.42 4.43 -12.48
C ASP A 56 -3.50 5.79 -11.77
N SER A 57 -4.04 6.78 -12.48
CA SER A 57 -4.25 8.13 -11.97
C SER A 57 -5.26 8.18 -10.83
N THR A 58 -6.18 7.21 -10.75
CA THR A 58 -7.16 7.07 -9.65
C THR A 58 -6.45 6.77 -8.34
N ILE A 59 -5.45 5.88 -8.39
CA ILE A 59 -4.63 5.52 -7.22
C ILE A 59 -3.78 6.74 -6.79
N GLY A 60 -3.22 7.47 -7.75
CA GLY A 60 -2.46 8.70 -7.48
C GLY A 60 -3.31 9.78 -6.81
N PHE A 61 -4.52 10.04 -7.33
CA PHE A 61 -5.44 11.03 -6.75
C PHE A 61 -5.90 10.64 -5.34
N ALA A 62 -6.20 9.36 -5.11
CA ALA A 62 -6.54 8.86 -3.78
C ALA A 62 -5.40 9.11 -2.76
N GLY A 63 -4.14 8.98 -3.18
CA GLY A 63 -2.97 9.32 -2.35
C GLY A 63 -2.94 10.80 -1.98
N VAL A 64 -3.22 11.70 -2.93
CA VAL A 64 -3.26 13.15 -2.68
C VAL A 64 -4.39 13.51 -1.71
N VAL A 65 -5.58 12.92 -1.85
CA VAL A 65 -6.71 13.16 -0.92
C VAL A 65 -6.36 12.72 0.50
N LYS A 66 -5.69 11.57 0.66
CA LYS A 66 -5.22 11.11 1.99
C LYS A 66 -4.24 12.11 2.62
N LYS A 67 -3.30 12.64 1.82
CA LYS A 67 -2.34 13.66 2.25
C LYS A 67 -3.01 14.97 2.69
N LEU A 68 -4.13 15.37 2.06
CA LEU A 68 -4.93 16.51 2.55
C LEU A 68 -5.52 16.23 3.94
N GLY A 69 -5.96 15.00 4.21
CA GLY A 69 -6.40 14.59 5.55
C GLY A 69 -5.32 14.73 6.62
N VAL A 70 -4.05 14.47 6.27
CA VAL A 70 -2.91 14.69 7.17
C VAL A 70 -2.81 16.16 7.59
N PHE A 71 -2.93 17.10 6.65
CA PHE A 71 -2.92 18.53 6.97
C PHE A 71 -4.07 18.95 7.88
N VAL A 72 -5.26 18.38 7.70
CA VAL A 72 -6.40 18.63 8.59
C VAL A 72 -6.09 18.15 10.01
N MET A 73 -5.50 16.95 10.16
CA MET A 73 -5.13 16.40 11.46
C MET A 73 -4.03 17.22 12.16
N VAL A 74 -3.02 17.67 11.42
CA VAL A 74 -1.97 18.56 11.94
C VAL A 74 -2.55 19.92 12.34
N GLY A 75 -3.46 20.49 11.55
CA GLY A 75 -4.17 21.73 11.88
C GLY A 75 -5.01 21.60 13.16
N MET A 76 -5.68 20.45 13.33
CA MET A 76 -6.41 20.14 14.56
C MET A 76 -5.47 20.02 15.76
N ALA A 77 -4.33 19.34 15.62
CA ALA A 77 -3.32 19.26 16.68
C ALA A 77 -2.80 20.65 17.07
N ALA A 78 -2.57 21.54 16.10
CA ALA A 78 -2.18 22.91 16.36
C ALA A 78 -3.26 23.72 17.09
N ALA A 79 -4.54 23.54 16.73
CA ALA A 79 -5.65 24.18 17.43
C ALA A 79 -5.77 23.70 18.89
N VAL A 80 -5.57 22.40 19.13
CA VAL A 80 -5.55 21.84 20.49
C VAL A 80 -4.37 22.39 21.29
N GLU A 81 -3.18 22.43 20.71
CA GLU A 81 -1.99 22.99 21.35
C GLU A 81 -2.20 24.48 21.72
N TYR A 82 -2.77 25.26 20.81
CA TYR A 82 -3.13 26.65 21.07
C TYR A 82 -4.13 26.80 22.23
N MET A 83 -5.14 25.93 22.30
CA MET A 83 -6.09 25.92 23.42
C MET A 83 -5.38 25.62 24.76
N VAL A 84 -4.45 24.67 24.79
CA VAL A 84 -3.66 24.34 25.99
C VAL A 84 -2.80 25.53 26.43
N ILE A 85 -2.18 26.23 25.47
CA ILE A 85 -1.44 27.48 25.74
C ILE A 85 -2.37 28.56 26.32
N SER A 86 -3.58 28.70 25.79
CA SER A 86 -4.54 29.72 26.25
C SER A 86 -5.01 29.53 27.69
N VAL A 87 -4.96 28.31 28.24
CA VAL A 87 -5.27 28.01 29.65
C VAL A 87 -4.05 28.12 30.58
N GLY A 88 -2.94 28.68 30.08
CA GLY A 88 -1.73 28.96 30.85
C GLY A 88 -0.81 27.76 31.06
N GLN A 89 -0.96 26.70 30.25
CA GLN A 89 -0.04 25.56 30.23
C GLN A 89 0.86 25.67 29.01
N ASP A 90 2.15 25.41 29.15
CA ASP A 90 3.06 25.34 28.00
C ASP A 90 3.37 23.86 27.68
N PRO A 91 2.69 23.27 26.68
CA PRO A 91 2.92 21.90 26.26
C PRO A 91 4.24 21.72 25.50
N LYS A 92 5.01 22.79 25.23
CA LYS A 92 6.29 22.75 24.49
C LYS A 92 6.19 22.06 23.13
N SER A 93 5.12 22.33 22.39
CA SER A 93 4.85 21.73 21.07
C SER A 93 4.64 20.21 21.08
N LEU A 94 4.38 19.59 22.23
CA LEU A 94 4.27 18.13 22.37
C LEU A 94 3.13 17.55 21.52
N VAL A 95 2.01 18.26 21.39
CA VAL A 95 0.82 17.75 20.69
C VAL A 95 1.07 17.72 19.18
N ILE A 96 1.57 18.83 18.62
CA ILE A 96 1.96 18.93 17.23
C ILE A 96 3.08 17.93 16.95
N LEU A 97 4.14 17.90 17.77
CA LEU A 97 5.29 17.01 17.59
C LEU A 97 4.86 15.53 17.58
N GLY A 98 4.01 15.12 18.51
CA GLY A 98 3.49 13.75 18.56
C GLY A 98 2.67 13.39 17.31
N THR A 99 1.79 14.30 16.90
CA THR A 99 0.93 14.12 15.72
C THR A 99 1.76 14.06 14.43
N THR A 100 2.70 14.99 14.24
CA THR A 100 3.56 15.01 13.06
C THR A 100 4.49 13.79 13.03
N SER A 101 5.02 13.36 14.17
CA SER A 101 5.88 12.17 14.25
C SER A 101 5.13 10.90 13.82
N PHE A 102 3.88 10.75 14.22
CA PHE A 102 3.03 9.65 13.76
C PHE A 102 2.88 9.66 12.23
N PHE A 103 2.59 10.81 11.62
CA PHE A 103 2.46 10.90 10.17
C PHE A 103 3.78 10.78 9.42
N ILE A 104 4.91 11.22 9.99
CA ILE A 104 6.25 11.00 9.42
C ILE A 104 6.53 9.50 9.30
N VAL A 105 6.20 8.72 10.34
CA VAL A 105 6.34 7.26 10.30
C VAL A 105 5.43 6.67 9.22
N ASN A 106 4.19 7.14 9.07
CA ASN A 106 3.27 6.66 8.03
C ASN A 106 3.80 6.93 6.61
N GLU A 107 4.31 8.13 6.33
CA GLU A 107 4.93 8.43 5.03
C GLU A 107 6.21 7.61 4.82
N GLY A 108 7.00 7.38 5.88
CA GLY A 108 8.16 6.50 5.84
C GLY A 108 7.81 5.05 5.48
N LEU A 109 6.70 4.52 6.00
CA LEU A 109 6.18 3.20 5.64
C LEU A 109 5.70 3.15 4.18
N SER A 110 5.03 4.20 3.70
CA SER A 110 4.62 4.32 2.29
C SER A 110 5.82 4.34 1.33
N ILE A 111 6.88 5.09 1.67
CA ILE A 111 8.15 5.08 0.94
C ILE A 111 8.76 3.68 0.92
N LEU A 112 8.79 3.00 2.08
CA LEU A 112 9.36 1.67 2.19
C LEU A 112 8.60 0.65 1.34
N GLU A 113 7.28 0.74 1.30
CA GLU A 113 6.43 -0.06 0.41
C GLU A 113 6.74 0.22 -1.06
N ASN A 114 6.81 1.48 -1.47
CA ASN A 114 7.16 1.85 -2.83
C ASN A 114 8.52 1.27 -3.24
N CYS A 115 9.51 1.35 -2.34
CA CYS A 115 10.83 0.75 -2.51
C CYS A 115 10.77 -0.79 -2.61
N ALA A 116 9.98 -1.46 -1.77
CA ALA A 116 9.79 -2.91 -1.82
C ALA A 116 9.29 -3.36 -3.19
N GLN A 117 8.30 -2.65 -3.72
CA GLN A 117 7.68 -2.97 -5.00
C GLN A 117 8.57 -2.63 -6.21
N MET A 118 9.57 -1.78 -6.03
CA MET A 118 10.65 -1.56 -7.00
C MET A 118 11.74 -2.65 -6.97
N GLY A 119 11.69 -3.59 -6.01
CA GLY A 119 12.64 -4.69 -5.88
C GLY A 119 13.85 -4.38 -4.98
N LEU A 120 13.79 -3.34 -4.14
CA LEU A 120 14.84 -3.13 -3.14
C LEU A 120 14.82 -4.26 -2.10
N PRO A 121 15.99 -4.80 -1.71
CA PRO A 121 16.07 -5.85 -0.71
C PRO A 121 15.72 -5.28 0.67
N ILE A 122 14.50 -5.54 1.14
CA ILE A 122 14.01 -5.13 2.45
C ILE A 122 13.96 -6.36 3.36
N PRO A 123 14.41 -6.26 4.63
CA PRO A 123 14.34 -7.37 5.58
C PRO A 123 12.91 -7.89 5.73
N ALA A 124 12.75 -9.22 5.75
CA ALA A 124 11.44 -9.87 5.81
C ALA A 124 10.59 -9.42 7.01
N VAL A 125 11.22 -9.06 8.13
CA VAL A 125 10.52 -8.54 9.33
C VAL A 125 9.74 -7.25 9.02
N LEU A 126 10.34 -6.34 8.26
CA LEU A 126 9.72 -5.07 7.87
C LEU A 126 8.61 -5.30 6.84
N PHE A 127 8.84 -6.19 5.86
CA PHE A 127 7.83 -6.55 4.87
C PHE A 127 6.60 -7.20 5.52
N ASN A 128 6.81 -8.15 6.43
CA ASN A 128 5.73 -8.82 7.16
C ASN A 128 4.96 -7.85 8.06
N ALA A 129 5.66 -6.88 8.67
CA ALA A 129 5.01 -5.83 9.45
C ALA A 129 4.13 -4.92 8.57
N LEU A 130 4.63 -4.54 7.38
CA LEU A 130 3.86 -3.77 6.38
C LEU A 130 2.64 -4.55 5.89
N GLU A 131 2.78 -5.83 5.56
CA GLU A 131 1.67 -6.69 5.12
C GLU A 131 0.61 -6.85 6.22
N LYS A 132 1.05 -7.00 7.48
CA LYS A 132 0.15 -7.09 8.63
C LYS A 132 -0.58 -5.77 8.91
N MET A 133 0.01 -4.61 8.62
CA MET A 133 -0.67 -3.32 8.72
C MET A 133 -1.67 -3.09 7.58
N HIS A 134 -1.39 -3.63 6.39
CA HIS A 134 -2.33 -3.61 5.26
C HIS A 134 -3.52 -4.56 5.44
N ARG A 135 -3.33 -5.65 6.19
CA ARG A 135 -4.42 -6.45 6.73
C ARG A 135 -5.06 -5.70 7.90
N ASP A 136 -6.06 -4.88 7.55
CA ASP A 136 -6.94 -4.14 8.46
C ASP A 136 -7.21 -4.89 9.80
N PRO A 137 -7.14 -4.23 10.98
CA PRO A 137 -7.60 -4.79 12.26
C PRO A 137 -9.06 -5.31 12.24
N SER A 138 -9.86 -5.00 11.22
CA SER A 138 -11.20 -5.56 11.01
C SER A 138 -11.25 -6.93 10.30
N GLY A 139 -10.11 -7.50 9.89
CA GLY A 139 -10.09 -8.84 9.27
C GLY A 139 -10.90 -8.96 7.97
N LYS A 140 -11.26 -7.83 7.36
CA LYS A 140 -11.83 -7.79 6.02
C LYS A 140 -10.68 -7.57 5.07
N ASP A 141 -10.20 -8.67 4.49
CA ASP A 141 -9.46 -8.60 3.24
C ASP A 141 -10.16 -7.58 2.33
N HIS A 142 -9.41 -6.62 1.78
CA HIS A 142 -9.77 -6.03 0.51
C HIS A 142 -9.67 -7.15 -0.55
N ARG A 143 -10.50 -8.20 -0.43
CA ARG A 143 -11.03 -8.86 -1.61
C ARG A 143 -11.68 -7.72 -2.34
N LEU A 144 -11.05 -7.27 -3.44
CA LEU A 144 -11.74 -6.59 -4.52
C LEU A 144 -13.13 -7.20 -4.55
N VAL A 145 -14.18 -6.42 -4.26
CA VAL A 145 -15.55 -6.93 -4.21
C VAL A 145 -15.75 -7.65 -5.53
N ARG A 146 -15.59 -8.98 -5.55
CA ARG A 146 -15.56 -9.73 -6.79
C ARG A 146 -16.96 -9.53 -7.32
N HIS A 147 -17.06 -9.03 -8.55
CA HIS A 147 -18.36 -8.87 -9.16
C HIS A 147 -19.07 -10.22 -9.06
N PRO A 148 -20.34 -10.29 -8.61
CA PRO A 148 -21.05 -11.55 -8.31
C PRO A 148 -21.15 -12.55 -9.47
N ILE A 149 -20.67 -12.17 -10.66
CA ILE A 149 -20.53 -13.02 -11.85
C ILE A 149 -19.32 -13.93 -11.73
N LEU A 150 -18.19 -13.45 -11.21
CA LEU A 150 -16.94 -14.21 -11.11
C LEU A 150 -17.07 -15.38 -10.13
N ASP A 151 -17.77 -15.18 -9.01
CA ASP A 151 -18.05 -16.26 -8.04
C ASP A 151 -18.93 -17.38 -8.63
N ARG A 152 -19.82 -17.02 -9.58
CA ARG A 152 -20.63 -18.01 -10.28
C ARG A 152 -19.84 -18.81 -11.29
N ILE A 153 -18.82 -18.21 -11.92
CA ILE A 153 -17.94 -18.89 -12.87
C ILE A 153 -17.10 -19.92 -12.11
N ASP A 154 -16.41 -19.54 -11.04
CA ASP A 154 -15.60 -20.46 -10.23
C ASP A 154 -16.45 -21.60 -9.65
N LYS A 155 -17.65 -21.30 -9.13
CA LYS A 155 -18.55 -22.34 -8.62
C LYS A 155 -18.99 -23.32 -9.72
N LYS A 156 -19.26 -22.84 -10.93
CA LYS A 156 -19.67 -23.68 -12.05
C LYS A 156 -18.51 -24.54 -12.55
N GLU A 157 -17.30 -23.98 -12.60
CA GLU A 157 -16.06 -24.69 -12.94
C GLU A 157 -15.82 -25.85 -11.96
N LEU A 158 -15.87 -25.56 -10.65
CA LEU A 158 -15.66 -26.55 -9.58
C LEU A 158 -16.71 -27.66 -9.56
N LEU A 159 -17.96 -27.34 -9.90
CA LEU A 159 -19.02 -28.35 -10.04
C LEU A 159 -18.74 -29.27 -11.23
N ASN A 160 -18.35 -28.70 -12.37
CA ASN A 160 -18.05 -29.46 -13.57
C ASN A 160 -16.84 -30.39 -13.38
N GLU A 161 -15.80 -29.91 -12.67
CA GLU A 161 -14.63 -30.73 -12.31
C GLU A 161 -14.99 -31.86 -11.34
N ASN A 162 -15.85 -31.60 -10.34
CA ASN A 162 -16.33 -32.65 -9.44
C ASN A 162 -17.17 -33.71 -10.17
N GLU A 163 -18.06 -33.30 -11.08
CA GLU A 163 -18.84 -34.24 -11.88
C GLU A 163 -17.95 -35.11 -12.78
N ALA A 164 -16.94 -34.51 -13.41
CA ALA A 164 -15.96 -35.24 -14.21
C ALA A 164 -15.16 -36.25 -13.37
N LEU A 165 -14.75 -35.87 -12.15
CA LEU A 165 -14.07 -36.77 -11.21
C LEU A 165 -14.98 -37.92 -10.76
N GLN A 166 -16.24 -37.66 -10.46
CA GLN A 166 -17.21 -38.72 -10.12
C GLN A 166 -17.37 -39.70 -11.28
N HIS A 167 -17.41 -39.21 -12.52
CA HIS A 167 -17.49 -40.07 -13.71
C HIS A 167 -16.22 -40.90 -13.92
N GLN A 168 -15.04 -40.33 -13.68
CA GLN A 168 -13.76 -41.06 -13.73
C GLN A 168 -13.68 -42.13 -12.63
N LEU A 169 -14.14 -41.82 -11.42
CA LEU A 169 -14.17 -42.78 -10.32
C LEU A 169 -15.16 -43.91 -10.57
N ALA A 170 -16.33 -43.61 -11.14
CA ALA A 170 -17.32 -44.63 -11.53
C ALA A 170 -16.73 -45.58 -12.59
N LYS A 171 -16.13 -45.04 -13.65
CA LYS A 171 -15.49 -45.83 -14.70
C LYS A 171 -14.35 -46.69 -14.15
N LYS A 172 -13.48 -46.12 -13.29
CA LYS A 172 -12.40 -46.87 -12.65
C LYS A 172 -12.92 -48.00 -11.76
N LYS A 173 -14.07 -47.81 -11.11
CA LYS A 173 -14.70 -48.83 -10.26
C LYS A 173 -15.30 -49.97 -11.10
N GLU A 174 -15.84 -49.67 -12.27
CA GLU A 174 -16.29 -50.66 -13.25
C GLU A 174 -15.11 -51.45 -13.85
N ASP A 175 -14.02 -50.76 -14.20
CA ASP A 175 -12.81 -51.41 -14.73
C ASP A 175 -12.21 -52.39 -13.71
N VAL A 176 -12.08 -51.99 -12.44
CA VAL A 176 -11.61 -52.85 -11.34
C VAL A 176 -12.55 -54.04 -11.12
N SER A 177 -13.87 -53.82 -11.13
CA SER A 177 -14.85 -54.91 -10.96
C SER A 177 -14.84 -55.91 -12.12
N ASN A 178 -14.46 -55.50 -13.32
CA ASN A 178 -14.35 -56.39 -14.49
C ASN A 178 -13.03 -57.17 -14.46
N GLU A 179 -11.93 -56.57 -14.00
CA GLU A 179 -10.66 -57.26 -13.76
C GLU A 179 -10.83 -58.36 -12.69
N ASP A 180 -11.50 -58.07 -11.58
CA ASP A 180 -11.78 -59.05 -10.50
C ASP A 180 -12.62 -60.25 -11.02
N GLN A 181 -13.54 -60.03 -11.96
CA GLN A 181 -14.37 -61.09 -12.56
C GLN A 181 -13.63 -61.92 -13.63
N LEU A 182 -12.59 -61.35 -14.25
CA LEU A 182 -11.72 -62.02 -15.21
C LEU A 182 -10.69 -62.91 -14.50
N GLU A 183 -10.14 -62.46 -13.36
CA GLU A 183 -9.27 -63.28 -12.52
C GLU A 183 -10.01 -64.48 -11.92
N SER A 184 -11.27 -64.30 -11.46
CA SER A 184 -12.06 -65.41 -10.91
C SER A 184 -12.48 -66.48 -11.93
N LYS A 185 -12.44 -66.18 -13.24
CA LYS A 185 -12.77 -67.11 -14.33
C LYS A 185 -11.56 -67.81 -14.93
N GLY A 186 -10.34 -67.35 -14.63
CA GLY A 186 -9.09 -67.97 -15.07
C GLY A 186 -8.57 -69.06 -14.14
N GLU A 187 -9.20 -69.24 -12.97
CA GLU A 187 -8.82 -70.22 -11.94
C GLU A 187 -9.70 -71.50 -11.91
N GLU A 188 -10.68 -71.64 -12.83
CA GLU A 188 -11.42 -72.89 -13.10
C GLU A 188 -10.94 -73.58 -14.38
#